data_AF-A0A2P5CAK3-F1
#
_entry.id   AF-A0A2P5CAK3-F1
#
_cell.length_a   1.000
_cell.length_b   1.000
_cell.length_c   1.000
_cell.angle_alpha   90.00
_cell.angle_beta   90.00
_cell.angle_gamma   90.00
#
_symmetry.space_group_name_H-M   'P 1'
#
loop_
_entity.id
_entity.type
_entity.pdbx_description
1 polymer ?
#
loop_
_entity_poly.entity_id
_entity_poly.type
_entity_poly.pdbx_seq_one_letter_code
_entity_poly.pdbx_strand_id
1 'polypeptide(L)'
;MAEATGFIWNLFQQTTEADRKSVSTVSLFVDDLGPDSIAFTSGNVIHFSDDYIERINGDIKNDFNGVLYHEMTHVWQLKANYAPVNWAAPGDGDRWDQGYSYTARFLDYCNDLRDGFVAELNKKLRDGYSDEFFVQLLGKTADQLWSDYKAKYGKT
;
A
#
# COMPACT_ATOMS: atom_id res chain seq x y z
N MET A 1 11.85 0.68 16.27
CA MET A 1 11.50 0.92 14.85
C MET A 1 12.60 0.50 13.87
N ALA A 2 13.90 0.79 14.14
CA ALA A 2 14.99 0.34 13.26
C ALA A 2 15.09 -1.20 13.13
N GLU A 3 14.95 -1.92 14.24
CA GLU A 3 14.93 -3.40 14.22
C GLU A 3 13.76 -3.97 13.42
N ALA A 4 12.55 -3.43 13.60
CA ALA A 4 11.38 -3.79 12.79
C ALA A 4 11.63 -3.52 11.29
N THR A 5 12.23 -2.37 10.97
CA THR A 5 12.58 -2.01 9.58
C THR A 5 13.54 -3.03 8.98
N GLY A 6 14.63 -3.37 9.68
CA GLY A 6 15.59 -4.38 9.22
C GLY A 6 14.97 -5.76 9.09
N PHE A 7 14.13 -6.17 10.05
CA PHE A 7 13.38 -7.42 10.00
C PHE A 7 12.48 -7.49 8.76
N ILE A 8 11.71 -6.44 8.50
CA ILE A 8 10.76 -6.40 7.37
C ILE A 8 11.50 -6.33 6.03
N TRP A 9 12.58 -5.56 5.93
CA TRP A 9 13.41 -5.56 4.73
C TRP A 9 13.97 -6.95 4.44
N ASN A 10 14.44 -7.68 5.46
CA ASN A 10 14.88 -9.06 5.28
C ASN A 10 13.72 -9.99 4.88
N LEU A 11 12.56 -9.86 5.54
CA LEU A 11 11.36 -10.65 5.26
C LEU A 11 10.88 -10.47 3.80
N PHE A 12 10.92 -9.23 3.30
CA PHE A 12 10.52 -8.88 1.94
C PHE A 12 11.66 -8.92 0.91
N GLN A 13 12.85 -9.38 1.31
CA GLN A 13 14.04 -9.43 0.46
C GLN A 13 14.44 -8.05 -0.13
N GLN A 14 14.10 -6.95 0.55
CA GLN A 14 14.48 -5.58 0.22
C GLN A 14 15.89 -5.26 0.75
N THR A 15 16.86 -6.07 0.35
CA THR A 15 18.19 -6.07 0.96
C THR A 15 19.09 -4.93 0.48
N THR A 16 18.77 -4.29 -0.65
CA THR A 16 19.49 -3.10 -1.17
C THR A 16 18.64 -1.83 -1.07
N GLU A 17 19.28 -0.66 -1.17
CA GLU A 17 18.56 0.62 -1.19
C GLU A 17 17.60 0.75 -2.39
N ALA A 18 17.95 0.15 -3.54
CA ALA A 18 17.10 0.16 -4.73
C ALA A 18 15.76 -0.57 -4.49
N ASP A 19 15.80 -1.66 -3.72
CA ASP A 19 14.62 -2.49 -3.39
C ASP A 19 13.70 -1.84 -2.36
N ARG A 20 14.16 -0.80 -1.65
CA ARG A 20 13.44 -0.19 -0.53
C ARG A 20 12.63 1.02 -0.97
N LYS A 21 11.46 1.21 -0.36
CA LYS A 21 10.69 2.46 -0.49
C LYS A 21 11.54 3.60 0.09
N SER A 22 11.60 4.74 -0.60
CA SER A 22 12.33 5.91 -0.10
C SER A 22 11.54 6.59 1.01
N VAL A 23 11.83 6.19 2.25
CA VAL A 23 11.23 6.74 3.48
C VAL A 23 12.38 7.08 4.42
N SER A 24 12.60 8.37 4.65
CA SER A 24 13.67 8.86 5.52
C SER A 24 13.34 8.72 7.01
N THR A 25 12.06 8.68 7.37
CA THR A 25 11.60 8.61 8.77
C THR A 25 10.28 7.88 8.83
N VAL A 26 10.12 7.01 9.82
CA VAL A 26 8.81 6.47 10.23
C VAL A 26 8.46 7.12 11.56
N SER A 27 7.27 7.71 11.64
CA SER A 27 6.77 8.35 12.87
C SER A 27 5.75 7.44 13.53
N LEU A 28 5.75 7.43 14.86
CA LEU A 28 4.79 6.71 15.68
C LEU A 28 4.15 7.70 16.65
N PHE A 29 2.83 7.78 16.63
CA PHE A 29 2.03 8.55 17.58
C PHE A 29 1.18 7.61 18.42
N VAL A 30 0.97 7.98 19.68
CA VAL A 30 -0.02 7.35 20.55
C VAL A 30 -1.17 8.32 20.65
N ASP A 31 -2.34 7.90 20.21
CA ASP A 31 -3.53 8.74 20.06
C ASP A 31 -4.76 8.04 20.64
N ASP A 32 -5.76 8.83 21.03
CA ASP A 32 -7.12 8.35 21.29
C ASP A 32 -7.80 8.03 19.95
N LEU A 33 -7.88 6.73 19.66
CA LEU A 33 -8.49 6.20 18.44
C LEU A 33 -9.88 5.59 18.70
N GLY A 34 -10.38 5.70 19.93
CA GLY A 34 -11.57 5.03 20.41
C GLY A 34 -11.37 3.54 20.71
N PRO A 35 -12.36 2.93 21.40
CA PRO A 35 -12.17 1.68 22.15
C PRO A 35 -11.95 0.45 21.28
N ASP A 36 -12.39 0.47 20.02
CA ASP A 36 -12.29 -0.66 19.09
C ASP A 36 -11.04 -0.60 18.20
N SER A 37 -10.32 0.53 18.22
CA SER A 37 -9.13 0.75 17.40
C SER A 37 -7.88 0.24 18.11
N ILE A 38 -6.99 -0.40 17.35
CA ILE A 38 -5.69 -0.91 17.86
C ILE A 38 -4.56 -0.02 17.34
N ALA A 39 -4.42 0.08 16.02
CA ALA A 39 -3.48 0.94 15.35
C ALA A 39 -3.87 1.10 13.87
N PHE A 40 -3.29 2.08 13.19
CA PHE A 40 -3.30 2.15 11.73
C PHE A 40 -2.06 2.85 11.18
N THR A 41 -1.76 2.58 9.92
CA THR A 41 -0.65 3.20 9.20
C THR A 41 -1.17 4.08 8.06
N SER A 42 -0.71 5.33 8.02
CA SER A 42 -0.93 6.27 6.91
C SER A 42 0.41 6.75 6.36
N GLY A 43 0.79 6.27 5.18
CA GLY A 43 2.06 6.60 4.55
C GLY A 43 3.27 6.02 5.30
N ASN A 44 3.94 6.86 6.08
CA ASN A 44 5.08 6.54 6.95
C ASN A 44 4.80 6.94 8.41
N VAL A 45 3.53 7.15 8.75
CA VAL A 45 3.08 7.49 10.09
C VAL A 45 2.22 6.35 10.61
N ILE A 46 2.54 5.88 11.80
CA ILE A 46 1.80 4.87 12.54
C ILE A 46 1.09 5.59 13.69
N HIS A 47 -0.21 5.36 13.82
CA HIS A 47 -1.02 5.83 14.93
C HIS A 47 -1.40 4.60 15.76
N PHE A 48 -1.07 4.63 17.05
CA PHE A 48 -1.30 3.52 17.98
C PHE A 48 -2.30 3.96 19.05
N SER A 49 -3.30 3.14 19.31
CA SER A 49 -4.38 3.46 20.25
C SER A 49 -3.88 3.43 21.70
N ASP A 50 -4.08 4.51 22.44
CA ASP A 50 -3.88 4.54 23.90
C ASP A 50 -4.86 3.61 24.63
N ASP A 51 -6.14 3.60 24.23
CA ASP A 51 -7.18 2.70 24.72
C ASP A 51 -6.75 1.23 24.61
N TYR A 52 -6.08 0.87 23.50
CA TYR A 52 -5.57 -0.49 23.34
C TYR A 52 -4.41 -0.78 24.28
N ILE A 53 -3.48 0.16 24.46
CA ILE A 53 -2.35 0.01 25.41
C ILE A 53 -2.87 -0.25 26.82
N GLU A 54 -3.89 0.50 27.25
CA GLU A 54 -4.51 0.34 28.57
C GLU A 54 -5.18 -1.04 28.74
N ARG A 55 -5.68 -1.62 27.66
CA ARG A 55 -6.37 -2.93 27.68
C ARG A 55 -5.41 -4.13 27.62
N ILE A 56 -4.11 -3.93 27.34
CA ILE A 56 -3.17 -5.06 27.26
C ILE A 56 -3.05 -5.76 28.62
N ASN A 57 -3.61 -6.98 28.68
CA ASN A 57 -3.52 -7.87 29.83
C ASN A 57 -2.44 -8.92 29.57
N GLY A 58 -1.19 -8.61 29.90
CA GLY A 58 -0.06 -9.51 29.67
C GLY A 58 1.27 -8.80 29.50
N ASP A 59 2.15 -9.37 28.68
CA ASP A 59 3.43 -8.76 28.35
C ASP A 59 3.25 -7.64 27.33
N ILE A 60 3.10 -6.43 27.85
CA ILE A 60 2.98 -5.20 27.06
C ILE A 60 4.04 -5.08 25.97
N LYS A 61 5.27 -5.57 26.19
CA LYS A 61 6.32 -5.46 25.18
C LYS A 61 6.02 -6.34 23.98
N ASN A 62 5.50 -7.54 24.20
CA ASN A 62 5.23 -8.48 23.11
C ASN A 62 3.99 -8.05 22.31
N ASP A 63 2.90 -7.67 22.99
CA ASP A 63 1.69 -7.20 22.32
C ASP A 63 1.94 -5.91 21.52
N PHE A 64 2.56 -4.91 22.16
CA PHE A 64 2.89 -3.65 21.52
C PHE A 64 3.83 -3.84 20.33
N ASN A 65 4.90 -4.63 20.50
CA ASN A 65 5.84 -4.87 19.41
C ASN A 65 5.23 -5.70 18.28
N GLY A 66 4.33 -6.63 18.58
CA GLY A 66 3.59 -7.38 17.57
C GLY A 66 2.80 -6.46 16.65
N VAL A 67 2.02 -5.55 17.24
CA VAL A 67 1.26 -4.53 16.47
C VAL A 67 2.20 -3.56 15.76
N LEU A 68 3.27 -3.09 16.41
CA LEU A 68 4.24 -2.20 15.77
C LEU A 68 4.87 -2.86 14.52
N TYR A 69 5.26 -4.13 14.61
CA TYR A 69 5.82 -4.86 13.46
C TYR A 69 4.80 -5.07 12.34
N HIS A 70 3.53 -5.31 12.70
CA HIS A 70 2.43 -5.35 11.74
C HIS A 70 2.29 -4.01 10.99
N GLU A 71 2.18 -2.89 11.70
CA GLU A 71 2.02 -1.56 11.10
C GLU A 71 3.25 -1.14 10.27
N MET A 72 4.45 -1.43 10.76
CA MET A 72 5.69 -1.22 10.01
C MET A 72 5.69 -2.02 8.68
N THR A 73 4.99 -3.16 8.60
CA THR A 73 4.87 -3.94 7.36
C THR A 73 4.15 -3.13 6.28
N HIS A 74 3.09 -2.41 6.64
CA HIS A 74 2.36 -1.54 5.72
C HIS A 74 3.20 -0.40 5.16
N VAL A 75 4.17 0.11 5.93
CA VAL A 75 5.11 1.13 5.46
C VAL A 75 5.95 0.62 4.28
N TRP A 76 6.39 -0.65 4.33
CA TRP A 76 7.39 -1.20 3.41
C TRP A 76 6.85 -2.16 2.34
N GLN A 77 5.61 -2.65 2.46
CA GLN A 77 5.02 -3.68 1.58
C GLN A 77 4.97 -3.28 0.10
N LEU A 78 4.82 -1.99 -0.21
CA LEU A 78 4.58 -1.48 -1.57
C LEU A 78 5.75 -1.69 -2.56
N LYS A 79 6.93 -2.10 -2.09
CA LYS A 79 8.06 -2.47 -2.97
C LYS A 79 8.37 -3.98 -3.00
N ALA A 80 7.60 -4.83 -2.31
CA ALA A 80 8.00 -6.21 -2.05
C ALA A 80 7.65 -7.23 -3.15
N ASN A 81 7.03 -6.84 -4.28
CA ASN A 81 6.65 -7.73 -5.40
C ASN A 81 5.93 -9.05 -5.01
N TYR A 82 5.41 -9.16 -3.79
CA TYR A 82 4.58 -10.26 -3.30
C TYR A 82 3.14 -10.00 -3.71
N ALA A 83 2.85 -10.22 -4.99
CA ALA A 83 1.48 -10.51 -5.37
C ALA A 83 1.15 -11.91 -4.78
N PRO A 84 0.15 -12.08 -3.88
CA PRO A 84 -0.30 -13.38 -3.40
C PRO A 84 -0.40 -14.41 -4.53
N VAL A 85 -0.16 -15.68 -4.22
CA VAL A 85 -0.06 -16.81 -5.20
C VAL A 85 -1.26 -16.90 -6.17
N ASN A 86 -2.41 -16.30 -5.83
CA ASN A 86 -3.63 -16.27 -6.64
C ASN A 86 -3.91 -14.90 -7.30
N TRP A 87 -2.93 -14.01 -7.37
CA TRP A 87 -3.09 -12.74 -8.08
C TRP A 87 -2.99 -12.93 -9.58
N ALA A 88 -3.73 -12.10 -10.30
CA ALA A 88 -3.66 -11.97 -11.74
C ALA A 88 -2.21 -11.74 -12.20
N ALA A 89 -1.78 -12.44 -13.25
CA ALA A 89 -0.52 -12.14 -13.89
C ALA A 89 -0.59 -10.75 -14.56
N PRO A 90 0.56 -10.10 -14.81
CA PRO A 90 0.58 -8.91 -15.66
C PRO A 90 -0.10 -9.20 -17.00
N GLY A 91 -1.02 -8.32 -17.39
CA GLY A 91 -1.84 -8.48 -18.59
C GLY A 91 -3.06 -9.40 -18.45
N ASP A 92 -3.32 -10.06 -17.33
CA ASP A 92 -4.52 -10.88 -17.13
C ASP A 92 -5.79 -10.04 -16.87
N GLY A 93 -6.95 -10.68 -17.04
CA GLY A 93 -8.27 -10.12 -16.73
C GLY A 93 -8.98 -9.44 -17.90
N ASP A 94 -10.30 -9.31 -17.79
CA ASP A 94 -11.16 -8.71 -18.81
C ASP A 94 -11.36 -7.20 -18.54
N ARG A 95 -11.54 -6.85 -17.27
CA ARG A 95 -11.64 -5.46 -16.79
C ARG A 95 -10.63 -5.16 -15.69
N TRP A 96 -10.19 -3.91 -15.64
CA TRP A 96 -9.25 -3.45 -14.63
C TRP A 96 -9.85 -3.43 -13.21
N ASP A 97 -11.17 -3.32 -13.08
CA ASP A 97 -11.91 -3.17 -11.82
C ASP A 97 -12.64 -4.45 -11.38
N GLN A 98 -12.46 -5.58 -12.09
CA GLN A 98 -13.19 -6.83 -11.79
C GLN A 98 -12.72 -7.55 -10.52
N GLY A 99 -11.65 -7.06 -9.90
CA GLY A 99 -11.12 -7.67 -8.69
C GLY A 99 -9.81 -7.03 -8.27
N TYR A 100 -9.51 -7.17 -6.98
CA TYR A 100 -8.41 -6.48 -6.32
C TYR A 100 -7.06 -6.66 -7.01
N SER A 101 -6.72 -7.88 -7.44
CA SER A 101 -5.43 -8.15 -8.09
C SER A 101 -5.31 -7.50 -9.47
N TYR A 102 -6.39 -7.45 -10.26
CA TYR A 102 -6.42 -6.77 -11.57
C TYR A 102 -6.29 -5.26 -11.41
N THR A 103 -7.01 -4.69 -10.43
CA THR A 103 -6.96 -3.26 -10.10
C THR A 103 -5.57 -2.86 -9.63
N ALA A 104 -4.95 -3.64 -8.74
CA ALA A 104 -3.61 -3.37 -8.27
C ALA A 104 -2.59 -3.36 -9.43
N ARG A 105 -2.63 -4.35 -10.32
CA ARG A 105 -1.72 -4.40 -11.50
C ARG A 105 -1.93 -3.23 -12.45
N PHE A 106 -3.17 -2.83 -12.67
CA PHE A 106 -3.48 -1.70 -13.53
C PHE A 106 -3.02 -0.37 -12.94
N LEU A 107 -3.28 -0.14 -11.65
CA LEU A 107 -2.88 1.09 -10.97
C LEU A 107 -1.36 1.19 -10.81
N ASP A 108 -0.67 0.07 -10.64
CA ASP A 108 0.80 -0.02 -10.67
C ASP A 108 1.34 0.45 -12.03
N TYR A 109 0.77 -0.07 -13.13
CA TYR A 109 1.09 0.42 -14.47
C TYR A 109 0.82 1.93 -14.65
N CYS A 110 -0.31 2.43 -14.14
CA CYS A 110 -0.61 3.86 -14.19
C CYS A 110 0.41 4.71 -13.40
N ASN A 111 0.93 4.18 -12.30
CA ASN A 111 1.98 4.82 -11.51
C ASN A 111 3.33 4.82 -12.23
N ASP A 112 3.63 3.81 -13.04
CA ASP A 112 4.81 3.82 -13.92
C ASP A 112 4.70 4.89 -15.02
N LEU A 113 3.49 5.21 -15.49
CA LEU A 113 3.28 6.27 -16.48
C LEU A 113 3.44 7.68 -15.88
N ARG A 114 3.07 7.85 -14.61
CA ARG A 114 3.23 9.09 -13.86
C ARG A 114 3.50 8.77 -12.41
N ASP A 115 4.72 9.07 -11.97
CA ASP A 115 5.08 8.90 -10.57
C ASP A 115 4.11 9.66 -9.64
N GLY A 116 3.71 9.00 -8.56
CA GLY A 116 2.69 9.49 -7.63
C GLY A 116 1.25 9.49 -8.15
N PHE A 117 0.95 8.85 -9.28
CA PHE A 117 -0.42 8.73 -9.79
C PHE A 117 -1.39 8.19 -8.73
N VAL A 118 -1.06 7.07 -8.07
CA VAL A 118 -1.96 6.44 -7.09
C VAL A 118 -2.22 7.35 -5.89
N ALA A 119 -1.20 8.10 -5.46
CA ALA A 119 -1.35 9.05 -4.36
C ALA A 119 -2.30 10.20 -4.73
N GLU A 120 -2.17 10.76 -5.94
CA GLU A 120 -3.04 11.82 -6.42
C GLU A 120 -4.47 11.34 -6.71
N LEU A 121 -4.62 10.12 -7.26
CA LEU A 121 -5.92 9.47 -7.41
C LEU A 121 -6.59 9.32 -6.05
N ASN A 122 -5.88 8.76 -5.05
CA ASN A 122 -6.42 8.57 -3.69
C ASN A 122 -6.84 9.88 -3.03
N LYS A 123 -6.13 10.99 -3.26
CA LYS A 123 -6.56 12.32 -2.78
C LYS A 123 -7.91 12.74 -3.39
N LYS A 124 -8.13 12.48 -4.68
CA LYS A 124 -9.37 12.83 -5.39
C LYS A 124 -10.56 11.96 -4.97
N LEU A 125 -10.31 10.71 -4.54
CA LEU A 125 -11.36 9.77 -4.10
C LEU A 125 -12.05 10.17 -2.78
N ARG A 126 -11.52 11.16 -2.04
CA ARG A 126 -12.08 11.59 -0.74
C ARG A 126 -13.55 12.01 -0.81
N ASP A 127 -13.95 12.62 -1.92
CA ASP A 127 -15.28 13.19 -2.11
C ASP A 127 -16.15 12.36 -3.07
N GLY A 128 -15.68 11.17 -3.46
CA GLY A 128 -16.35 10.27 -4.40
C GLY A 128 -15.47 9.89 -5.60
N TYR A 129 -15.94 8.91 -6.36
CA TYR A 129 -15.26 8.40 -7.56
C TYR A 129 -15.79 9.06 -8.84
N SER A 130 -14.90 9.34 -9.80
CA SER A 130 -15.22 9.81 -11.14
C SER A 130 -14.17 9.32 -12.14
N ASP A 131 -14.62 8.80 -13.30
CA ASP A 131 -13.74 8.29 -14.35
C ASP A 131 -12.85 9.40 -14.95
N GLU A 132 -13.28 10.65 -14.86
CA GLU A 132 -12.53 11.83 -15.29
C GLU A 132 -11.21 11.99 -14.53
N PHE A 133 -11.04 11.37 -13.36
CA PHE A 133 -9.78 11.45 -12.61
C PHE A 133 -8.60 10.88 -13.39
N PHE A 134 -8.81 9.80 -14.16
CA PHE A 134 -7.77 9.23 -15.03
C PHE A 134 -7.40 10.21 -16.15
N VAL A 135 -8.39 10.89 -16.73
CA VAL A 135 -8.16 11.91 -17.77
C VAL A 135 -7.40 13.10 -17.18
N GLN A 136 -7.77 13.56 -15.99
CA GLN A 136 -7.10 14.66 -15.32
C GLN A 136 -5.64 14.35 -14.95
N LEU A 137 -5.34 13.10 -14.58
CA LEU A 137 -4.02 12.71 -14.09
C LEU A 137 -3.08 12.19 -15.20
N LEU A 138 -3.62 11.54 -16.24
CA LEU A 138 -2.86 10.87 -17.29
C LEU A 138 -3.26 11.27 -18.72
N GLY A 139 -4.28 12.10 -18.89
CA GLY A 139 -4.75 12.57 -20.21
C GLY A 139 -5.51 11.52 -21.01
N LYS A 140 -5.84 10.37 -20.42
CA LYS A 140 -6.53 9.24 -21.07
C LYS A 140 -7.62 8.69 -20.17
N THR A 141 -8.65 8.09 -20.77
CA THR A 141 -9.68 7.39 -19.99
C THR A 141 -9.11 6.11 -19.39
N ALA A 142 -9.76 5.57 -18.35
CA ALA A 142 -9.39 4.28 -17.77
C ALA A 142 -9.38 3.16 -18.82
N ASP A 143 -10.34 3.15 -19.74
CA ASP A 143 -10.42 2.15 -20.83
C ASP A 143 -9.26 2.23 -21.82
N GLN A 144 -8.82 3.45 -22.17
CA GLN A 144 -7.67 3.64 -23.04
C GLN A 144 -6.39 3.14 -22.36
N LEU A 145 -6.21 3.51 -21.09
CA LEU A 145 -5.07 3.07 -20.29
C LEU A 145 -5.08 1.55 -20.08
N TRP A 146 -6.26 0.94 -19.87
CA TRP A 146 -6.40 -0.51 -19.73
C TRP A 146 -6.04 -1.21 -21.04
N SER A 147 -6.48 -0.66 -22.18
CA SER A 147 -6.09 -1.18 -23.51
C SER A 147 -4.57 -1.12 -23.71
N ASP A 148 -3.93 -0.01 -23.32
CA ASP A 148 -2.47 0.14 -23.38
C ASP A 148 -1.74 -0.84 -22.43
N TYR A 149 -2.27 -1.05 -21.23
CA TYR A 149 -1.78 -2.06 -20.28
C TYR A 149 -1.85 -3.47 -20.87
N LYS A 150 -2.99 -3.84 -21.48
CA LYS A 150 -3.18 -5.14 -22.15
C LYS A 150 -2.25 -5.30 -23.34
N ALA A 151 -1.99 -4.24 -24.12
CA ALA A 151 -1.03 -4.27 -25.21
C ALA A 151 0.42 -4.44 -24.71
N LYS A 152 0.76 -3.86 -23.56
CA LYS A 152 2.11 -3.95 -22.97
C LYS A 152 2.40 -5.30 -22.33
N TYR A 153 1.44 -5.87 -21.60
CA TYR A 153 1.67 -7.04 -20.74
C TYR A 153 0.84 -8.27 -21.11
N GLY A 154 -0.23 -8.12 -21.90
CA GLY A 154 -1.04 -9.24 -22.36
C GLY A 154 -0.21 -10.17 -23.24
N LYS A 155 -0.21 -11.46 -22.91
CA LYS A 155 0.33 -12.48 -23.81
C LYS A 155 -0.69 -12.74 -24.91
N THR A 156 -0.23 -12.71 -26.16
CA THR A 156 -0.95 -13.24 -27.34
C THR A 156 -1.24 -14.72 -27.20
#